data_AF-A0A914P045-F1
#
_entry.id   AF-A0A914P045-F1
#
_cell.length_a   1.000
_cell.length_b   1.000
_cell.length_c   1.000
_cell.angle_alpha   90.00
_cell.angle_beta   90.00
_cell.angle_gamma   90.00
#
_symmetry.space_group_name_H-M   'P 1'
#
loop_
_entity.id
_entity.type
_entity.pdbx_description
1 polymer ?
#
loop_
_entity_poly.entity_id
_entity_poly.type
_entity_poly.pdbx_seq_one_letter_code
_entity_poly.pdbx_strand_id
1 'polypeptide(L)'
;MISALALKGIALLHTMLTLILKIKEMKLKLKKKKNKKENERGDLNKVVIWRTYLIANEWNELQLYRKTNIGIQLILMLFVMEYLNFCEWAKVQPGFGRYNQPIGVIETKMSRFAINLSFYLIIGITQWIIQVIVIERLADPFRNFMDLCSVANISVLALTHPLRGYYIHGRSVHGYADTDMLQMNTFLQREKENVCALRGLESGADLQTFICNLPYTFNERINQILEGMNLKGIGDFNGRLQQKSGQFERTTIKMQQQTKIYKELNNYLKDFINRVDPKCGEYKCIDENFIEEMLNMELIDTGKIGTFRRDKSEMAYSSAFIYGNEWALMSFELLLFCVVDMFWLNRIFASVFVYLISKLILLITKIYFTNQLAKSCLIDSRF
;
A
#
# COMPACT_ATOMS: atom_id res chain seq x y z
N MET A 1 28.12 0.38 14.82
CA MET A 1 26.88 -0.40 15.03
C MET A 1 25.73 0.45 15.57
N ILE A 2 25.86 1.10 16.73
CA ILE A 2 24.79 1.95 17.29
C ILE A 2 24.40 3.09 16.34
N SER A 3 25.39 3.79 15.74
CA SER A 3 25.12 4.84 14.75
C SER A 3 24.41 4.30 13.50
N ALA A 4 24.74 3.06 13.07
CA ALA A 4 24.07 2.42 11.94
C ALA A 4 22.61 2.05 12.28
N LEU A 5 22.36 1.56 13.50
CA LEU A 5 21.00 1.33 14.00
C LEU A 5 20.21 2.63 14.07
N ALA A 6 20.80 3.72 14.58
CA ALA A 6 20.15 5.03 14.65
C ALA A 6 19.80 5.56 13.26
N LEU A 7 20.74 5.51 12.31
CA LEU A 7 20.50 5.89 10.91
C LEU A 7 19.41 5.02 10.26
N LYS A 8 19.39 3.71 10.53
CA LYS A 8 18.31 2.84 10.04
C LYS A 8 16.98 3.09 10.72
N GLY A 9 16.96 3.45 12.00
CA GLY A 9 15.75 3.90 12.69
C GLY A 9 15.18 5.16 12.04
N ILE A 10 16.03 6.15 11.72
CA ILE A 10 15.63 7.37 10.99
C ILE A 10 15.11 7.03 9.59
N ALA A 11 15.80 6.16 8.85
CA ALA A 11 15.38 5.74 7.51
C ALA A 11 14.03 4.98 7.54
N LEU A 12 13.82 4.11 8.53
CA LEU A 12 12.56 3.40 8.73
C LEU A 12 11.44 4.40 9.06
N LEU A 13 11.70 5.35 9.96
CA LEU A 13 10.74 6.38 10.33
C LEU A 13 10.38 7.26 9.13
N HIS A 14 11.36 7.67 8.32
CA HIS A 14 11.11 8.40 7.07
C HIS A 14 10.25 7.58 6.09
N THR A 15 10.52 6.28 5.95
CA THR A 15 9.74 5.38 5.09
C THR A 15 8.30 5.27 5.59
N MET A 16 8.11 5.02 6.88
CA MET A 16 6.78 4.93 7.49
C MET A 16 6.01 6.25 7.39
N LEU A 17 6.67 7.39 7.67
CA LEU A 17 6.05 8.71 7.49
C LEU A 17 5.69 8.98 6.03
N THR A 18 6.52 8.56 5.07
CA THR A 18 6.23 8.73 3.65
C THR A 18 4.99 7.93 3.25
N LEU A 19 4.88 6.68 3.72
CA LEU A 19 3.71 5.86 3.46
C LEU A 19 2.45 6.41 4.18
N ILE A 20 2.58 6.90 5.42
CA ILE A 20 1.46 7.45 6.20
C ILE A 20 1.01 8.80 5.61
N LEU A 21 1.91 9.76 5.42
CA LEU A 21 1.51 11.15 5.14
C LEU A 21 1.15 11.40 3.68
N LYS A 22 1.70 10.60 2.75
CA LYS A 22 1.62 10.94 1.33
C LYS A 22 0.59 10.13 0.55
N ILE A 23 -0.03 9.10 1.15
CA ILE A 23 -1.14 8.37 0.54
C ILE A 23 -2.40 9.25 0.52
N LYS A 24 -2.54 10.04 -0.56
CA LYS A 24 -3.84 10.57 -1.00
C LYS A 24 -4.50 9.48 -1.83
N GLU A 25 -5.35 8.69 -1.19
CA GLU A 25 -6.22 7.76 -1.89
C GLU A 25 -7.44 8.48 -2.44
N MET A 26 -7.65 8.33 -3.73
CA MET A 26 -8.75 8.92 -4.45
C MET A 26 -9.48 7.83 -5.23
N LYS A 27 -10.70 7.50 -4.79
CA LYS A 27 -11.49 6.42 -5.39
C LYS A 27 -12.30 6.94 -6.57
N LEU A 28 -11.95 6.51 -7.76
CA LEU A 28 -12.57 6.87 -9.02
C LEU A 28 -13.75 5.96 -9.39
N LYS A 29 -14.74 6.49 -10.12
CA LYS A 29 -15.92 5.74 -10.60
C LYS A 29 -16.22 5.97 -12.07
N LEU A 30 -15.79 5.10 -12.97
CA LEU A 30 -16.02 5.31 -14.41
C LEU A 30 -17.50 5.06 -14.79
N LYS A 31 -18.14 6.02 -15.47
CA LYS A 31 -19.47 5.84 -16.10
C LYS A 31 -19.28 5.67 -17.61
N LYS A 32 -20.10 4.80 -18.25
CA LYS A 32 -20.21 4.74 -19.73
C LYS A 32 -20.69 6.09 -20.29
N LYS A 33 -20.15 6.47 -21.46
CA LYS A 33 -20.68 7.55 -22.31
C LYS A 33 -22.15 7.24 -22.60
N LYS A 34 -23.08 8.07 -22.13
CA LYS A 34 -24.53 7.85 -22.31
C LYS A 34 -24.95 8.22 -23.74
N ASN A 35 -25.56 7.29 -24.45
CA ASN A 35 -26.51 7.62 -25.51
C ASN A 35 -27.85 8.05 -24.87
N LYS A 36 -28.51 9.02 -25.50
CA LYS A 36 -29.61 9.87 -24.96
C LYS A 36 -30.91 9.14 -24.53
N LYS A 37 -30.97 7.81 -24.53
CA LYS A 37 -32.20 7.01 -24.23
C LYS A 37 -32.22 6.30 -22.86
N GLU A 38 -31.15 6.30 -22.05
CA GLU A 38 -31.12 5.62 -20.73
C GLU A 38 -31.25 6.60 -19.55
N ASN A 39 -32.37 7.33 -19.46
CA ASN A 39 -32.63 8.19 -18.29
C ASN A 39 -33.33 7.46 -17.13
N GLU A 40 -33.98 6.31 -17.36
CA GLU A 40 -34.66 5.55 -16.28
C GLU A 40 -33.74 4.56 -15.55
N ARG A 41 -32.67 4.05 -16.19
CA ARG A 41 -31.64 3.19 -15.55
C ARG A 41 -30.59 3.95 -14.74
N GLY A 42 -30.73 5.28 -14.62
CA GLY A 42 -29.77 6.15 -13.95
C GLY A 42 -29.67 5.93 -12.43
N ASP A 43 -30.74 5.44 -11.80
CA ASP A 43 -30.82 5.25 -10.35
C ASP A 43 -30.19 3.94 -9.85
N LEU A 44 -30.25 2.86 -10.65
CA LEU A 44 -29.59 1.58 -10.34
C LEU A 44 -28.05 1.66 -10.37
N ASN A 45 -27.51 2.69 -11.02
CA ASN A 45 -26.07 2.93 -11.14
C ASN A 45 -25.56 4.01 -10.17
N LYS A 46 -26.35 4.40 -9.17
CA LYS A 46 -25.85 5.17 -8.03
C LYS A 46 -24.97 4.24 -7.19
N VAL A 47 -23.68 4.56 -7.13
CA VAL A 47 -22.77 3.73 -6.34
C VAL A 47 -23.12 3.83 -4.87
N VAL A 48 -23.50 2.69 -4.31
CA VAL A 48 -23.80 2.56 -2.90
C VAL A 48 -22.50 2.67 -2.11
N ILE A 49 -22.56 3.40 -0.99
CA ILE A 49 -21.38 3.75 -0.20
C ILE A 49 -20.65 2.51 0.36
N TRP A 50 -21.36 1.40 0.57
CA TRP A 50 -20.79 0.15 1.08
C TRP A 50 -19.65 -0.39 0.22
N ARG A 51 -19.70 -0.23 -1.12
CA ARG A 51 -18.60 -0.65 -2.00
C ARG A 51 -17.32 0.13 -1.71
N THR A 52 -17.45 1.43 -1.44
CA THR A 52 -16.32 2.27 -1.07
C THR A 52 -15.71 1.83 0.27
N TYR A 53 -16.56 1.48 1.25
CA TYR A 53 -16.15 0.94 2.54
C TYR A 53 -15.46 -0.42 2.39
N LEU A 54 -16.02 -1.34 1.60
CA LEU A 54 -15.43 -2.65 1.32
C LEU A 54 -13.99 -2.50 0.78
N ILE A 55 -13.82 -1.69 -0.28
CA ILE A 55 -12.49 -1.44 -0.85
C ILE A 55 -11.58 -0.71 0.15
N ALA A 56 -12.10 0.12 1.06
CA ALA A 56 -11.30 0.79 2.08
C ALA A 56 -10.79 -0.21 3.12
N ASN A 57 -11.66 -1.12 3.56
CA ASN A 57 -11.31 -2.13 4.54
C ASN A 57 -10.23 -3.08 3.99
N GLU A 58 -10.43 -3.61 2.78
CA GLU A 58 -9.47 -4.50 2.16
C GLU A 58 -8.11 -3.81 1.91
N TRP A 59 -8.14 -2.54 1.51
CA TRP A 59 -6.91 -1.75 1.42
C TRP A 59 -6.21 -1.59 2.78
N ASN A 60 -6.97 -1.33 3.86
CA ASN A 60 -6.44 -1.23 5.22
C ASN A 60 -5.82 -2.54 5.71
N GLU A 61 -6.38 -3.69 5.30
CA GLU A 61 -5.81 -5.00 5.62
C GLU A 61 -4.49 -5.25 4.88
N LEU A 62 -4.38 -4.84 3.62
CA LEU A 62 -3.15 -4.96 2.82
C LEU A 62 -1.99 -4.11 3.35
N GLN A 63 -2.26 -2.99 4.04
CA GLN A 63 -1.22 -2.07 4.50
C GLN A 63 -0.16 -2.70 5.39
N LEU A 64 -0.56 -3.67 6.22
CA LEU A 64 0.33 -4.37 7.16
C LEU A 64 0.72 -5.77 6.67
N TYR A 65 0.32 -6.15 5.47
CA TYR A 65 0.75 -7.40 4.87
C TYR A 65 2.27 -7.37 4.69
N ARG A 66 2.95 -8.42 5.16
CA ARG A 66 4.42 -8.53 5.17
C ARG A 66 4.86 -9.77 4.43
N LYS A 67 6.04 -9.71 3.82
CA LYS A 67 6.65 -10.88 3.18
C LYS A 67 7.27 -11.86 4.18
N THR A 68 7.67 -11.34 5.34
CA THR A 68 8.33 -12.12 6.38
C THR A 68 7.52 -12.06 7.67
N ASN A 69 7.62 -13.13 8.48
CA ASN A 69 6.99 -13.17 9.78
C ASN A 69 8.08 -13.09 10.86
N ILE A 70 8.08 -11.99 11.63
CA ILE A 70 9.06 -11.76 12.69
C ILE A 70 9.07 -12.87 13.75
N GLY A 71 7.92 -13.49 14.05
CA GLY A 71 7.86 -14.61 15.00
C GLY A 71 8.63 -15.83 14.48
N ILE A 72 8.36 -16.24 13.25
CA ILE A 72 9.05 -17.36 12.59
C ILE A 72 10.54 -17.03 12.43
N GLN A 73 10.87 -15.80 12.04
CA GLN A 73 12.24 -15.32 11.89
C GLN A 73 13.05 -15.53 13.17
N LEU A 74 12.52 -15.09 14.31
CA LEU A 74 13.23 -15.17 15.59
C LEU A 74 13.25 -16.59 16.17
N ILE A 75 12.17 -17.37 16.01
CA ILE A 75 12.16 -18.78 16.43
C ILE A 75 13.20 -19.59 15.64
N LEU A 76 13.24 -19.44 14.31
CA LEU A 76 14.24 -20.10 13.48
C LEU A 76 15.65 -19.62 13.81
N MET A 77 15.83 -18.33 14.09
CA MET A 77 17.13 -17.79 14.50
C MET A 77 17.62 -18.44 15.80
N LEU A 78 16.75 -18.54 16.82
CA LEU A 78 17.09 -19.21 18.07
C LEU A 78 17.32 -20.72 17.89
N PHE A 79 16.52 -21.38 17.07
CA PHE A 79 16.70 -22.80 16.77
C PHE A 79 18.05 -23.06 16.10
N VAL A 80 18.40 -22.32 15.05
CA VAL A 80 19.68 -22.49 14.35
C VAL A 80 20.86 -22.13 15.26
N MET A 81 20.76 -21.04 16.01
CA MET A 81 21.89 -20.56 16.81
C MET A 81 22.11 -21.37 18.09
N GLU A 82 21.05 -21.62 18.86
CA GLU A 82 21.15 -22.24 20.19
C GLU A 82 20.93 -23.75 20.15
N TYR A 83 19.96 -24.26 19.38
CA TYR A 83 19.68 -25.70 19.35
C TYR A 83 20.67 -26.47 18.46
N LEU A 84 20.96 -25.97 17.25
CA LEU A 84 21.96 -26.58 16.36
C LEU A 84 23.41 -26.21 16.74
N ASN A 85 23.60 -25.37 17.75
CA ASN A 85 24.91 -24.88 18.22
C ASN A 85 25.75 -24.19 17.14
N PHE A 86 25.12 -23.48 16.20
CA PHE A 86 25.86 -22.70 15.20
C PHE A 86 26.51 -21.45 15.79
N CYS A 87 26.13 -21.09 17.03
CA CYS A 87 26.85 -20.11 17.83
C CYS A 87 28.35 -20.45 18.00
N GLU A 88 28.70 -21.73 18.01
CA GLU A 88 30.09 -22.20 18.15
C GLU A 88 30.98 -21.76 16.98
N TRP A 89 30.40 -21.45 15.82
CA TRP A 89 31.18 -20.96 14.68
C TRP A 89 31.75 -19.56 14.94
N ALA A 90 31.28 -18.87 15.98
CA ALA A 90 31.80 -17.57 16.40
C ALA A 90 33.13 -17.69 17.15
N LYS A 91 33.48 -18.89 17.62
CA LYS A 91 34.73 -19.12 18.33
C LYS A 91 35.89 -19.07 17.34
N VAL A 92 36.77 -18.10 17.52
CA VAL A 92 37.96 -17.94 16.67
C VAL A 92 39.01 -18.94 17.12
N GLN A 93 39.17 -20.03 16.36
CA GLN A 93 40.19 -21.05 16.61
C GLN A 93 41.13 -21.20 15.39
N PRO A 94 42.42 -21.47 15.59
CA PRO A 94 43.29 -21.89 14.49
C PRO A 94 42.94 -23.32 14.06
N GLY A 95 42.45 -23.48 12.83
CA GLY A 95 42.13 -24.78 12.21
C GLY A 95 40.65 -25.17 12.24
N PHE A 96 40.26 -26.16 11.41
CA PHE A 96 38.86 -26.62 11.25
C PHE A 96 38.49 -27.81 12.17
N GLY A 97 39.41 -28.28 13.01
CA GLY A 97 39.20 -29.46 13.87
C GLY A 97 38.31 -29.16 15.08
N ARG A 98 37.26 -29.97 15.31
CA ARG A 98 36.38 -29.87 16.48
C ARG A 98 36.89 -30.61 17.73
N TYR A 99 37.86 -31.51 17.58
CA TYR A 99 38.15 -32.54 18.59
C TYR A 99 39.10 -32.10 19.72
N ASN A 100 39.91 -31.05 19.55
CA ASN A 100 40.86 -30.58 20.57
C ASN A 100 40.71 -29.07 20.77
N GLN A 101 39.61 -28.66 21.42
CA GLN A 101 39.40 -27.26 21.79
C GLN A 101 40.34 -26.89 22.95
N PRO A 102 41.25 -25.91 22.80
CA PRO A 102 42.00 -25.40 23.93
C PRO A 102 41.05 -24.74 24.93
N ILE A 103 41.28 -24.96 26.21
CA ILE A 103 40.51 -24.35 27.30
C ILE A 103 40.71 -22.82 27.20
N GLY A 104 39.65 -22.09 26.83
CA GLY A 104 39.67 -20.62 26.77
C GLY A 104 39.43 -19.97 25.40
N VAL A 105 38.84 -20.65 24.41
CA VAL A 105 38.42 -19.97 23.17
C VAL A 105 37.24 -19.03 23.44
N ILE A 106 37.50 -17.73 23.41
CA ILE A 106 36.52 -16.66 23.66
C ILE A 106 35.96 -16.16 22.33
N GLU A 107 34.64 -16.05 22.22
CA GLU A 107 33.99 -15.39 21.08
C GLU A 107 34.31 -13.88 21.08
N THR A 108 34.73 -13.34 19.95
CA THR A 108 34.86 -11.88 19.82
C THR A 108 33.50 -11.29 19.48
N LYS A 109 33.21 -10.07 19.97
CA LYS A 109 31.98 -9.34 19.63
C LYS A 109 31.77 -9.22 18.10
N MET A 110 32.85 -9.11 17.33
CA MET A 110 32.79 -9.05 15.86
C MET A 110 32.40 -10.39 15.23
N SER A 111 32.99 -11.50 15.69
CA SER A 111 32.64 -12.85 15.20
C SER A 111 31.18 -13.22 15.50
N ARG A 112 30.70 -12.89 16.70
CA ARG A 112 29.29 -13.07 17.10
C ARG A 112 28.36 -12.24 16.22
N PHE A 113 28.71 -10.98 15.98
CA PHE A 113 27.96 -10.12 15.06
C PHE A 113 27.89 -10.70 13.64
N ALA A 114 29.03 -11.12 13.07
CA ALA A 114 29.08 -11.63 11.70
C ALA A 114 28.18 -12.84 11.48
N ILE A 115 28.16 -13.77 12.45
CA ILE A 115 27.33 -14.98 12.36
C ILE A 115 25.86 -14.67 12.56
N ASN A 116 25.53 -13.85 13.57
CA ASN A 116 24.15 -13.41 13.78
C ASN A 116 23.60 -12.70 12.53
N LEU A 117 24.38 -11.79 11.95
CA LEU A 117 24.01 -11.07 10.72
C LEU A 117 23.77 -12.05 9.56
N SER A 118 24.70 -12.99 9.35
CA SER A 118 24.65 -13.92 8.24
C SER A 118 23.45 -14.85 8.32
N PHE A 119 23.23 -15.50 9.47
CA PHE A 119 22.10 -16.43 9.62
C PHE A 119 20.75 -15.72 9.62
N TYR A 120 20.65 -14.53 10.24
CA TYR A 120 19.41 -13.77 10.18
C TYR A 120 19.06 -13.38 8.73
N LEU A 121 20.04 -12.96 7.92
CA LEU A 121 19.83 -12.68 6.50
C LEU A 121 19.45 -13.93 5.71
N ILE A 122 20.12 -15.07 5.93
CA ILE A 122 19.81 -16.34 5.25
C ILE A 122 18.37 -16.77 5.55
N ILE A 123 17.94 -16.73 6.82
CA ILE A 123 16.58 -17.07 7.21
C ILE A 123 15.58 -16.09 6.57
N GLY A 124 15.88 -14.78 6.58
CA GLY A 124 15.02 -13.75 6.01
C GLY A 124 14.85 -13.91 4.49
N ILE A 125 15.95 -14.16 3.77
CA ILE A 125 15.92 -14.44 2.33
C ILE A 125 15.14 -15.74 2.06
N THR A 126 15.33 -16.78 2.86
CA THR A 126 14.60 -18.05 2.71
C THR A 126 13.09 -17.83 2.89
N GLN A 127 12.67 -17.09 3.91
CA GLN A 127 11.26 -16.72 4.10
C GLN A 127 10.72 -15.93 2.91
N TRP A 128 11.47 -14.94 2.43
CA TRP A 128 11.08 -14.13 1.28
C TRP A 128 10.92 -14.99 0.02
N ILE A 129 11.84 -15.92 -0.26
CA ILE A 129 11.75 -16.84 -1.39
C ILE A 129 10.50 -17.72 -1.28
N ILE A 130 10.24 -18.31 -0.11
CA ILE A 130 9.05 -19.15 0.11
C ILE A 130 7.78 -18.34 -0.10
N GLN A 131 7.73 -17.12 0.43
CA GLN A 131 6.58 -16.23 0.28
C GLN A 131 6.29 -15.93 -1.20
N VAL A 132 7.31 -15.48 -1.95
CA VAL A 132 7.14 -15.04 -3.34
C VAL A 132 6.94 -16.22 -4.31
N ILE A 133 7.69 -17.31 -4.13
CA ILE A 133 7.65 -18.43 -5.09
C ILE A 133 6.52 -19.41 -4.78
N VAL A 134 6.19 -19.63 -3.51
CA VAL A 134 5.23 -20.67 -3.10
C VAL A 134 3.90 -20.04 -2.70
N ILE A 135 3.90 -19.15 -1.72
CA ILE A 135 2.65 -18.65 -1.11
C ILE A 135 1.88 -17.78 -2.09
N GLU A 136 2.54 -16.83 -2.74
CA GLU A 136 1.89 -15.90 -3.69
C GLU A 136 1.38 -16.60 -4.95
N ARG A 137 1.97 -17.75 -5.35
CA ARG A 137 1.42 -18.56 -6.45
C ARG A 137 0.11 -19.25 -6.08
N LEU A 138 -0.14 -19.48 -4.80
CA LEU A 138 -1.36 -20.12 -4.31
C LEU A 138 -2.44 -19.09 -3.95
N ALA A 139 -2.04 -18.00 -3.30
CA ALA A 139 -2.94 -16.94 -2.86
C ALA A 139 -2.22 -15.59 -2.95
N ASP A 140 -2.61 -14.78 -3.94
CA ASP A 140 -2.08 -13.44 -4.15
C ASP A 140 -3.09 -12.40 -3.66
N PRO A 141 -2.89 -11.82 -2.45
CA PRO A 141 -3.83 -10.85 -1.88
C PRO A 141 -3.90 -9.55 -2.70
N PHE A 142 -2.85 -9.21 -3.44
CA PHE A 142 -2.84 -8.02 -4.29
C PHE A 142 -3.67 -8.26 -5.56
N ARG A 143 -3.53 -9.42 -6.24
CA ARG A 143 -4.43 -9.78 -7.36
C ARG A 143 -5.88 -9.85 -6.93
N ASN A 144 -6.16 -10.47 -5.79
CA ASN A 144 -7.51 -10.54 -5.25
C ASN A 144 -8.11 -9.13 -5.02
N PHE A 145 -7.29 -8.16 -4.59
CA PHE A 145 -7.74 -6.78 -4.42
C PHE A 145 -8.05 -6.07 -5.75
N MET A 146 -7.25 -6.32 -6.79
CA MET A 146 -7.52 -5.79 -8.15
C MET A 146 -8.82 -6.36 -8.72
N ASP A 147 -9.03 -7.67 -8.57
CA ASP A 147 -10.28 -8.33 -8.93
C ASP A 147 -11.46 -7.74 -8.18
N LEU A 148 -11.31 -7.52 -6.87
CA LEU A 148 -12.34 -6.92 -6.05
C LEU A 148 -12.68 -5.50 -6.51
N CYS A 149 -11.69 -4.68 -6.87
CA CYS A 149 -11.91 -3.35 -7.43
C CYS A 149 -12.76 -3.41 -8.70
N SER A 150 -12.49 -4.38 -9.58
CA SER A 150 -13.21 -4.61 -10.83
C SER A 150 -14.66 -5.06 -10.60
N VAL A 151 -14.86 -6.01 -9.68
CA VAL A 151 -16.20 -6.48 -9.29
C VAL A 151 -17.01 -5.37 -8.63
N ALA A 152 -16.40 -4.59 -7.72
CA ALA A 152 -17.05 -3.46 -7.03
C ALA A 152 -17.30 -2.25 -7.94
N ASN A 153 -16.71 -2.24 -9.14
CA ASN A 153 -16.73 -1.13 -10.09
C ASN A 153 -16.16 0.17 -9.48
N ILE A 154 -15.02 0.06 -8.80
CA ILE A 154 -14.30 1.17 -8.17
C ILE A 154 -12.85 1.14 -8.64
N SER A 155 -12.40 2.23 -9.25
CA SER A 155 -10.98 2.44 -9.54
C SER A 155 -10.31 3.12 -8.35
N VAL A 156 -9.04 2.80 -8.10
CA VAL A 156 -8.28 3.35 -6.98
C VAL A 156 -7.09 4.13 -7.51
N LEU A 157 -6.95 5.39 -7.12
CA LEU A 157 -5.75 6.18 -7.33
C LEU A 157 -5.07 6.36 -5.98
N ALA A 158 -3.87 5.80 -5.81
CA ALA A 158 -3.07 5.91 -4.60
C ALA A 158 -1.82 6.72 -4.90
N LEU A 159 -1.82 7.99 -4.50
CA LEU A 159 -0.65 8.86 -4.68
C LEU A 159 0.37 8.56 -3.58
N THR A 160 1.63 8.29 -3.91
CA THR A 160 2.71 8.19 -2.92
C THR A 160 3.48 9.51 -2.79
N HIS A 161 3.38 10.36 -3.80
CA HIS A 161 3.89 11.73 -3.86
C HIS A 161 2.82 12.63 -4.52
N PRO A 162 2.92 13.97 -4.44
CA PRO A 162 1.87 14.86 -4.95
C PRO A 162 1.46 14.63 -6.40
N LEU A 163 2.39 14.15 -7.24
CA LEU A 163 2.17 13.90 -8.67
C LEU A 163 2.46 12.46 -9.09
N ARG A 164 3.00 11.62 -8.20
CA ARG A 164 3.37 10.23 -8.53
C ARG A 164 2.60 9.27 -7.64
N GLY A 165 2.13 8.19 -8.23
CA GLY A 165 1.36 7.17 -7.53
C GLY A 165 1.08 5.96 -8.39
N TYR A 166 0.06 5.22 -7.95
CA TYR A 166 -0.43 4.03 -8.60
C TYR A 166 -1.91 4.16 -8.90
N TYR A 167 -2.32 3.69 -10.07
CA TYR A 167 -3.70 3.66 -10.49
C TYR A 167 -4.13 2.21 -10.77
N ILE A 168 -5.22 1.80 -10.16
CA ILE A 168 -5.87 0.51 -10.33
C ILE A 168 -7.20 0.73 -11.03
N HIS A 169 -7.34 0.18 -12.23
CA HIS A 169 -8.52 0.30 -13.07
C HIS A 169 -9.59 -0.74 -12.71
N GLY A 170 -10.36 -0.49 -11.66
CA GLY A 170 -11.47 -1.36 -11.28
C GLY A 170 -12.79 -1.07 -12.00
N ARG A 171 -12.81 -0.98 -13.33
CA ARG A 171 -14.07 -0.80 -14.07
C ARG A 171 -14.70 -2.16 -14.35
N SER A 172 -15.93 -2.37 -13.90
CA SER A 172 -16.67 -3.61 -14.20
C SER A 172 -17.04 -3.68 -15.69
N VAL A 173 -16.80 -4.84 -16.31
CA VAL A 173 -17.15 -5.13 -17.71
C VAL A 173 -18.67 -5.22 -17.91
N HIS A 174 -19.41 -5.61 -16.85
CA HIS A 174 -20.86 -5.77 -16.87
C HIS A 174 -21.62 -4.46 -16.65
N GLY A 175 -20.93 -3.39 -16.23
CA GLY A 175 -21.47 -2.03 -16.13
C GLY A 175 -22.33 -1.74 -14.90
N TYR A 176 -22.59 -2.74 -14.06
CA TYR A 176 -23.20 -2.63 -12.73
C TYR A 176 -22.62 -3.72 -11.81
N ALA A 177 -22.58 -3.46 -10.50
CA ALA A 177 -21.90 -4.29 -9.51
C ALA A 177 -22.82 -4.86 -8.42
N ASP A 178 -23.97 -4.21 -8.18
CA ASP A 178 -24.92 -4.67 -7.16
C ASP A 178 -25.88 -5.67 -7.81
N THR A 179 -25.53 -6.96 -7.76
CA THR A 179 -26.30 -8.03 -8.41
C THR A 179 -26.61 -9.16 -7.45
N ASP A 180 -27.66 -9.91 -7.78
CA ASP A 180 -27.98 -11.17 -7.11
C ASP A 180 -26.92 -12.25 -7.37
N MET A 181 -26.83 -13.25 -6.48
CA MET A 181 -25.83 -14.32 -6.53
C MET A 181 -25.85 -15.08 -7.86
N LEU A 182 -27.05 -15.35 -8.41
CA LEU A 182 -27.20 -16.05 -9.68
C LEU A 182 -26.62 -15.24 -10.86
N GLN A 183 -26.86 -13.93 -10.86
CA GLN A 183 -26.32 -13.02 -11.87
C GLN A 183 -24.80 -12.92 -11.76
N MET A 184 -24.27 -12.86 -10.53
CA MET A 184 -22.83 -12.85 -10.27
C MET A 184 -22.16 -14.12 -10.81
N ASN A 185 -22.75 -15.30 -10.59
CA ASN A 185 -22.23 -16.54 -11.17
C ASN A 185 -22.25 -16.52 -12.70
N THR A 186 -23.31 -15.97 -13.30
CA THR A 186 -23.42 -15.82 -14.76
C THR A 186 -22.32 -14.90 -15.31
N PHE A 187 -21.97 -13.84 -14.60
CA PHE A 187 -20.88 -12.93 -14.95
C PHE A 187 -19.52 -13.64 -14.94
N LEU A 188 -19.22 -14.38 -13.86
CA LEU A 188 -17.99 -15.15 -13.74
C LEU A 188 -17.87 -16.22 -14.85
N GLN A 189 -18.97 -16.87 -15.21
CA GLN A 189 -18.98 -17.83 -16.33
C GLN A 189 -18.68 -17.15 -17.67
N ARG A 190 -19.28 -15.98 -17.94
CA ARG A 190 -19.03 -15.24 -19.19
C ARG A 190 -17.61 -14.68 -19.28
N GLU A 191 -17.02 -14.31 -18.15
CA GLU A 191 -15.60 -13.93 -18.10
C GLU A 191 -14.70 -15.14 -18.34
N LYS A 192 -14.99 -16.28 -17.71
CA LYS A 192 -14.26 -17.55 -17.95
C LYS A 192 -14.32 -18.00 -19.41
N GLU A 193 -15.46 -17.80 -20.07
CA GLU A 193 -15.66 -18.12 -21.48
C GLU A 193 -15.12 -17.04 -22.44
N ASN A 194 -14.51 -15.96 -21.93
CA ASN A 194 -14.01 -14.82 -22.72
C ASN A 194 -15.07 -14.17 -23.64
N VAL A 195 -16.34 -14.20 -23.23
CA VAL A 195 -17.48 -13.61 -23.97
C VAL A 195 -17.65 -12.12 -23.63
N CYS A 196 -16.90 -11.62 -22.64
CA CYS A 196 -16.95 -10.23 -22.19
C CYS A 196 -15.78 -9.40 -22.75
N ALA A 197 -15.92 -8.08 -22.71
CA ALA A 197 -14.79 -7.19 -22.94
C ALA A 197 -13.72 -7.40 -21.86
N LEU A 198 -12.46 -7.14 -22.21
CA LEU A 198 -11.34 -7.18 -21.27
C LEU A 198 -11.45 -6.05 -20.23
N ARG A 199 -10.84 -6.26 -19.06
CA ARG A 199 -11.03 -5.37 -17.90
C ARG A 199 -10.04 -4.21 -17.85
N GLY A 200 -9.12 -4.07 -18.80
CA GLY A 200 -8.08 -3.06 -18.77
C GLY A 200 -8.55 -1.64 -19.13
N LEU A 201 -7.68 -0.66 -18.85
CA LEU A 201 -7.95 0.76 -19.13
C LEU A 201 -7.97 1.07 -20.64
N GLU A 202 -7.06 0.44 -21.40
CA GLU A 202 -6.97 0.60 -22.85
C GLU A 202 -7.93 -0.36 -23.57
N SER A 203 -8.46 0.05 -24.72
CA SER A 203 -9.41 -0.77 -25.47
C SER A 203 -8.74 -2.04 -25.97
N GLY A 204 -9.22 -3.21 -25.52
CA GLY A 204 -8.65 -4.50 -25.89
C GLY A 204 -7.41 -4.92 -25.10
N ALA A 205 -7.07 -4.22 -24.01
CA ALA A 205 -6.06 -4.64 -23.05
C ALA A 205 -6.72 -5.21 -21.78
N ASP A 206 -6.05 -6.15 -21.11
CA ASP A 206 -6.49 -6.70 -19.83
C ASP A 206 -5.82 -6.01 -18.63
N LEU A 207 -4.70 -5.31 -18.87
CA LEU A 207 -3.90 -4.70 -17.81
C LEU A 207 -4.68 -3.63 -17.03
N GLN A 208 -4.72 -3.78 -15.72
CA GLN A 208 -5.48 -2.92 -14.81
C GLN A 208 -4.63 -1.97 -13.97
N THR A 209 -3.35 -2.28 -13.76
CA THR A 209 -2.46 -1.47 -12.92
C THR A 209 -1.54 -0.58 -13.75
N PHE A 210 -1.35 0.63 -13.23
CA PHE A 210 -0.51 1.63 -13.86
C PHE A 210 0.28 2.41 -12.82
N ILE A 211 1.54 2.70 -13.10
CA ILE A 211 2.30 3.70 -12.36
C ILE A 211 1.99 5.06 -12.99
N CYS A 212 1.33 5.94 -12.24
CA CYS A 212 0.90 7.22 -12.77
C CYS A 212 1.81 8.36 -12.30
N ASN A 213 2.25 9.16 -13.27
CA ASN A 213 2.79 10.49 -13.05
C ASN A 213 1.81 11.49 -13.63
N LEU A 214 1.42 12.47 -12.82
CA LEU A 214 0.30 13.36 -13.09
C LEU A 214 0.82 14.77 -13.38
N PRO A 215 0.15 15.53 -14.27
CA PRO A 215 0.57 16.88 -14.62
C PRO A 215 0.33 17.85 -13.45
N TYR A 216 1.04 18.97 -13.42
CA TYR A 216 0.89 19.98 -12.35
C TYR A 216 -0.55 20.50 -12.23
N THR A 217 -1.23 20.68 -13.37
CA THR A 217 -2.63 21.12 -13.44
C THR A 217 -3.58 20.20 -12.69
N PHE A 218 -3.26 18.89 -12.61
CA PHE A 218 -4.06 17.92 -11.88
C PHE A 218 -4.06 18.18 -10.37
N ASN A 219 -2.87 18.38 -9.81
CA ASN A 219 -2.73 18.64 -8.37
C ASN A 219 -3.25 20.03 -7.98
N GLU A 220 -3.06 21.05 -8.83
CA GLU A 220 -3.65 22.38 -8.62
C GLU A 220 -5.18 22.30 -8.48
N ARG A 221 -5.84 21.55 -9.37
CA ARG A 221 -7.29 21.42 -9.35
C ARG A 221 -7.79 20.65 -8.13
N ILE A 222 -7.10 19.58 -7.74
CA ILE A 222 -7.39 18.86 -6.49
C ILE A 222 -7.26 19.78 -5.28
N ASN A 223 -6.17 20.56 -5.21
CA ASN A 223 -5.96 21.47 -4.10
C ASN A 223 -7.05 22.55 -4.07
N GLN A 224 -7.49 23.09 -5.21
CA GLN A 224 -8.64 24.02 -5.26
C GLN A 224 -9.94 23.39 -4.72
N ILE A 225 -10.24 22.15 -5.07
CA ILE A 225 -11.44 21.44 -4.59
C ILE A 225 -11.36 21.21 -3.07
N LEU A 226 -10.18 20.81 -2.58
CA LEU A 226 -9.93 20.57 -1.15
C LEU A 226 -9.86 21.88 -0.35
N GLU A 227 -9.28 22.95 -0.86
CA GLU A 227 -9.24 24.28 -0.20
C GLU A 227 -10.62 24.93 -0.16
N GLY A 228 -11.45 24.67 -1.17
CA GLY A 228 -12.88 24.99 -1.13
C GLY A 228 -13.60 24.43 0.09
N MET A 229 -13.09 23.34 0.70
CA MET A 229 -13.56 22.78 1.98
C MET A 229 -13.26 23.72 3.16
N ASN A 230 -12.03 24.23 3.24
CA ASN A 230 -11.56 25.03 4.37
C ASN A 230 -12.17 26.44 4.35
N LEU A 231 -12.31 27.05 3.16
CA LEU A 231 -12.84 28.41 3.02
C LEU A 231 -14.37 28.46 3.19
N LYS A 232 -15.12 27.54 2.57
CA LYS A 232 -16.59 27.47 2.73
C LYS A 232 -17.00 26.89 4.08
N GLY A 233 -16.14 26.07 4.69
CA GLY A 233 -16.32 25.55 6.05
C GLY A 233 -16.18 26.59 7.15
N ILE A 234 -15.59 27.77 6.88
CA ILE A 234 -15.48 28.87 7.87
C ILE A 234 -16.57 29.93 7.63
N GLY A 235 -16.85 30.28 6.37
CA GLY A 235 -17.87 31.29 6.03
C GLY A 235 -19.32 30.86 6.32
N ASP A 236 -19.68 29.62 5.99
CA ASP A 236 -21.04 29.08 6.22
C ASP A 236 -21.24 28.61 7.68
N PHE A 237 -20.13 28.41 8.42
CA PHE A 237 -20.12 28.05 9.84
C PHE A 237 -20.42 29.26 10.71
N ASN A 238 -19.76 30.41 10.47
CA ASN A 238 -20.05 31.63 11.23
C ASN A 238 -21.44 32.24 10.93
N GLY A 239 -21.96 32.09 9.71
CA GLY A 239 -23.29 32.62 9.34
C GLY A 239 -24.48 31.83 9.88
N ARG A 240 -24.33 30.52 10.12
CA ARG A 240 -25.41 29.63 10.63
C ARG A 240 -25.28 29.28 12.10
N LEU A 241 -24.14 29.54 12.73
CA LEU A 241 -23.89 29.26 14.16
C LEU A 241 -24.70 30.12 15.14
N GLN A 242 -25.35 31.21 14.68
CA GLN A 242 -26.22 32.00 15.55
C GLN A 242 -27.62 31.40 15.77
N GLN A 243 -28.02 30.36 15.04
CA GLN A 243 -29.33 29.76 15.24
C GLN A 243 -29.26 28.24 15.22
N LYS A 244 -29.46 27.66 16.42
CA LYS A 244 -29.83 26.27 16.73
C LYS A 244 -28.70 25.31 17.13
N SER A 245 -28.90 24.82 18.35
CA SER A 245 -28.01 24.03 19.19
C SER A 245 -28.35 22.55 19.09
N GLY A 246 -27.51 21.78 18.42
CA GLY A 246 -27.53 20.32 18.47
C GLY A 246 -26.19 19.75 17.96
N GLN A 247 -25.55 18.88 18.74
CA GLN A 247 -24.30 18.20 18.32
C GLN A 247 -24.52 17.32 17.08
N PHE A 248 -25.71 16.73 16.96
CA PHE A 248 -26.16 15.92 15.81
C PHE A 248 -26.29 16.74 14.50
N GLU A 249 -26.80 17.96 14.59
CA GLU A 249 -27.00 18.85 13.44
C GLU A 249 -25.65 19.36 12.90
N ARG A 250 -24.68 19.62 13.80
CA ARG A 250 -23.29 19.95 13.43
C ARG A 250 -22.60 18.81 12.67
N THR A 251 -22.77 17.57 13.09
CA THR A 251 -22.20 16.39 12.40
C THR A 251 -22.85 16.20 11.04
N THR A 252 -24.16 16.42 10.93
CA THR A 252 -24.91 16.30 9.67
C THR A 252 -24.49 17.36 8.65
N ILE A 253 -24.31 18.62 9.07
CA ILE A 253 -23.84 19.71 8.19
C ILE A 253 -22.43 19.43 7.67
N LYS A 254 -21.52 18.98 8.54
CA LYS A 254 -20.15 18.58 8.14
C LYS A 254 -20.18 17.42 7.14
N MET A 255 -21.01 16.40 7.37
CA MET A 255 -21.16 15.25 6.48
C MET A 255 -21.74 15.65 5.11
N GLN A 256 -22.67 16.60 5.07
CA GLN A 256 -23.20 17.14 3.80
C GLN A 256 -22.13 17.87 2.99
N GLN A 257 -21.27 18.67 3.64
CA GLN A 257 -20.15 19.34 2.99
C GLN A 257 -19.12 18.32 2.45
N GLN A 258 -18.73 17.34 3.27
CA GLN A 258 -17.84 16.25 2.85
C GLN A 258 -18.42 15.47 1.67
N THR A 259 -19.72 15.18 1.67
CA THR A 259 -20.40 14.48 0.57
C THR A 259 -20.39 15.27 -0.73
N LYS A 260 -20.55 16.61 -0.67
CA LYS A 260 -20.46 17.48 -1.86
C LYS A 260 -19.07 17.44 -2.47
N ILE A 261 -18.03 17.55 -1.64
CA ILE A 261 -16.63 17.51 -2.07
C ILE A 261 -16.29 16.15 -2.66
N TYR A 262 -16.67 15.07 -1.98
CA TYR A 262 -16.48 13.71 -2.50
C TYR A 262 -17.12 13.53 -3.89
N LYS A 263 -18.31 14.09 -4.12
CA LYS A 263 -18.96 14.07 -5.45
C LYS A 263 -18.20 14.89 -6.49
N GLU A 264 -17.75 16.09 -6.13
CA GLU A 264 -16.99 16.97 -7.02
C GLU A 264 -15.65 16.34 -7.42
N LEU A 265 -14.91 15.82 -6.44
CA LEU A 265 -13.64 15.12 -6.63
C LEU A 265 -13.82 13.90 -7.53
N ASN A 266 -14.83 13.07 -7.26
CA ASN A 266 -15.12 11.90 -8.09
C ASN A 266 -15.49 12.26 -9.53
N ASN A 267 -16.20 13.36 -9.75
CA ASN A 267 -16.54 13.80 -11.10
C ASN A 267 -15.29 14.29 -11.82
N TYR A 268 -14.48 15.12 -11.16
CA TYR A 268 -13.22 15.59 -11.73
C TYR A 268 -12.31 14.45 -12.17
N LEU A 269 -12.11 13.45 -11.31
CA LEU A 269 -11.25 12.32 -11.65
C LEU A 269 -11.82 11.47 -12.80
N LYS A 270 -13.15 11.30 -12.87
CA LYS A 270 -13.78 10.61 -14.01
C LYS A 270 -13.51 11.34 -15.30
N ASP A 271 -13.62 12.66 -15.29
CA ASP A 271 -13.43 13.49 -16.46
C ASP A 271 -11.96 13.44 -16.90
N PHE A 272 -11.03 13.40 -15.94
CA PHE A 272 -9.60 13.17 -16.19
C PHE A 272 -9.31 11.81 -16.83
N ILE A 273 -9.74 10.69 -16.22
CA ILE A 273 -9.44 9.35 -16.76
C ILE A 273 -10.12 9.10 -18.11
N ASN A 274 -11.37 9.55 -18.28
CA ASN A 274 -12.09 9.41 -19.55
C ASN A 274 -11.64 10.41 -20.62
N ARG A 275 -10.67 11.29 -20.33
CA ARG A 275 -10.15 12.32 -21.24
C ARG A 275 -11.26 13.22 -21.81
N VAL A 276 -12.24 13.56 -20.97
CA VAL A 276 -13.42 14.34 -21.38
C VAL A 276 -13.12 15.84 -21.36
N ASP A 277 -12.41 16.31 -20.33
CA ASP A 277 -12.11 17.72 -20.16
C ASP A 277 -10.62 18.01 -20.46
N PRO A 278 -10.30 18.75 -21.54
CA PRO A 278 -8.93 19.14 -21.85
C PRO A 278 -8.28 20.01 -20.77
N LYS A 279 -9.06 20.64 -19.88
CA LYS A 279 -8.54 21.43 -18.76
C LYS A 279 -7.99 20.58 -17.62
N CYS A 280 -8.33 19.29 -17.56
CA CYS A 280 -7.87 18.39 -16.50
C CYS A 280 -6.41 17.92 -16.69
N GLY A 281 -5.79 18.26 -17.82
CA GLY A 281 -4.47 17.77 -18.22
C GLY A 281 -4.57 16.49 -19.05
N GLU A 282 -3.63 16.33 -19.98
CA GLU A 282 -3.54 15.14 -20.81
C GLU A 282 -2.63 14.09 -20.16
N TYR A 283 -2.89 12.81 -20.43
CA TYR A 283 -1.97 11.74 -20.09
C TYR A 283 -1.80 10.74 -21.24
N LYS A 284 -0.62 10.11 -21.29
CA LYS A 284 -0.30 9.06 -22.26
C LYS A 284 -0.02 7.74 -21.54
N CYS A 285 -0.46 6.64 -22.13
CA CYS A 285 -0.09 5.30 -21.66
C CYS A 285 1.24 4.92 -22.33
N ILE A 286 2.25 4.59 -21.54
CA ILE A 286 3.59 4.25 -22.03
C ILE A 286 4.05 2.91 -21.44
N ASP A 287 4.94 2.23 -22.15
CA ASP A 287 5.66 1.08 -21.59
C ASP A 287 6.83 1.56 -20.75
N GLU A 288 7.21 0.74 -19.77
CA GLU A 288 8.34 1.06 -18.89
C GLU A 288 9.67 0.85 -19.60
N ASN A 289 10.56 1.83 -19.42
CA ASN A 289 11.97 1.68 -19.74
C ASN A 289 12.67 0.96 -18.59
N PHE A 290 13.43 -0.10 -18.90
CA PHE A 290 14.17 -0.88 -17.90
C PHE A 290 15.01 -0.03 -16.94
N ILE A 291 15.64 1.05 -17.44
CA ILE A 291 16.46 1.95 -16.62
C ILE A 291 15.60 2.71 -15.58
N GLU A 292 14.41 3.15 -15.98
CA GLU A 292 13.49 3.84 -15.08
C GLU A 292 12.94 2.90 -14.00
N GLU A 293 12.66 1.65 -14.37
CA GLU A 293 12.23 0.59 -13.46
C GLU A 293 13.32 0.27 -12.43
N MET A 294 14.54 0.00 -12.90
CA MET A 294 15.68 -0.34 -12.04
C MET A 294 16.02 0.78 -11.04
N LEU A 295 15.97 2.04 -11.48
CA LEU A 295 16.29 3.19 -10.65
C LEU A 295 15.09 3.70 -9.86
N ASN A 296 13.89 3.21 -10.14
CA ASN A 296 12.63 3.75 -9.64
C ASN A 296 12.53 5.28 -9.83
N MET A 297 13.10 5.78 -10.93
CA MET A 297 13.18 7.20 -11.27
C MET A 297 12.48 7.49 -12.59
N GLU A 298 12.15 8.75 -12.79
CA GLU A 298 11.58 9.24 -14.03
C GLU A 298 12.66 10.00 -14.81
N LEU A 299 12.81 9.66 -16.10
CA LEU A 299 13.78 10.33 -16.97
C LEU A 299 13.11 11.38 -17.87
N ILE A 300 11.78 11.44 -17.90
CA ILE A 300 10.98 12.34 -18.75
C ILE A 300 10.25 13.36 -17.87
N ASP A 301 10.26 14.64 -18.26
CA ASP A 301 9.45 15.64 -17.56
C ASP A 301 7.95 15.46 -17.87
N THR A 302 7.19 15.00 -16.87
CA THR A 302 5.73 14.84 -16.94
C THR A 302 4.94 16.03 -16.39
N GLY A 303 5.59 17.16 -16.17
CA GLY A 303 4.94 18.35 -15.62
C GLY A 303 3.73 18.84 -16.44
N LYS A 304 3.81 18.73 -17.77
CA LYS A 304 2.76 19.19 -18.70
C LYS A 304 1.81 18.09 -19.12
N ILE A 305 2.33 16.90 -19.41
CA ILE A 305 1.56 15.73 -19.86
C ILE A 305 1.88 14.60 -18.90
N GLY A 306 0.85 14.06 -18.24
CA GLY A 306 1.00 12.91 -17.37
C GLY A 306 1.34 11.63 -18.13
N THR A 307 1.87 10.64 -17.43
CA THR A 307 2.15 9.32 -17.99
C THR A 307 1.56 8.23 -17.10
N PHE A 308 0.90 7.27 -17.73
CA PHE A 308 0.45 6.04 -17.10
C PHE A 308 1.34 4.93 -17.64
N ARG A 309 2.30 4.49 -16.83
CA ARG A 309 3.20 3.40 -17.22
C ARG A 309 2.51 2.07 -16.96
N ARG A 310 2.61 1.16 -17.93
CA ARG A 310 2.01 -0.18 -17.86
C ARG A 310 2.81 -1.06 -16.90
N ASP A 311 2.21 -1.44 -15.78
CA ASP A 311 2.82 -2.35 -14.81
C ASP A 311 2.57 -3.81 -15.18
N LYS A 312 3.50 -4.42 -15.91
CA LYS A 312 3.38 -5.83 -16.35
C LYS A 312 3.38 -6.84 -15.19
N SER A 313 3.87 -6.45 -14.01
CA SER A 313 3.90 -7.33 -12.84
C SER A 313 2.56 -7.42 -12.13
N GLU A 314 1.70 -6.43 -12.37
CA GLU A 314 0.45 -6.15 -11.65
C GLU A 314 0.62 -5.94 -10.14
N MET A 315 1.86 -5.73 -9.69
CA MET A 315 2.26 -5.66 -8.29
C MET A 315 2.96 -4.34 -7.92
N ALA A 316 3.14 -3.40 -8.84
CA ALA A 316 3.91 -2.18 -8.58
C ALA A 316 3.29 -1.34 -7.46
N TYR A 317 1.95 -1.34 -7.36
CA TYR A 317 1.25 -0.62 -6.30
C TYR A 317 1.50 -1.19 -4.90
N SER A 318 2.06 -2.41 -4.80
CA SER A 318 2.45 -3.01 -3.53
C SER A 318 3.53 -2.18 -2.79
N SER A 319 4.27 -1.33 -3.52
CA SER A 319 5.21 -0.32 -2.98
C SER A 319 4.53 0.81 -2.19
N ALA A 320 3.20 0.95 -2.26
CA ALA A 320 2.44 1.84 -1.39
C ALA A 320 2.23 1.26 0.02
N PHE A 321 2.65 0.02 0.28
CA PHE A 321 2.46 -0.66 1.57
C PHE A 321 3.80 -1.09 2.19
N ILE A 322 3.73 -1.65 3.40
CA ILE A 322 4.89 -2.25 4.07
C ILE A 322 5.46 -3.39 3.21
N TYR A 323 4.61 -4.18 2.56
CA TYR A 323 4.99 -5.29 1.69
C TYR A 323 6.06 -4.92 0.64
N GLY A 324 5.87 -3.82 -0.09
CA GLY A 324 6.85 -3.35 -1.08
C GLY A 324 8.08 -2.69 -0.47
N ASN A 325 8.02 -2.33 0.81
CA ASN A 325 9.12 -1.70 1.57
C ASN A 325 9.68 -2.62 2.67
N GLU A 326 9.47 -3.94 2.57
CA GLU A 326 9.81 -4.93 3.61
C GLU A 326 11.27 -4.82 4.05
N TRP A 327 12.18 -4.53 3.12
CA TRP A 327 13.60 -4.38 3.40
C TRP A 327 13.90 -3.31 4.45
N ALA A 328 13.14 -2.21 4.46
CA ALA A 328 13.33 -1.14 5.44
C ALA A 328 13.09 -1.65 6.86
N LEU A 329 12.04 -2.46 7.06
CA LEU A 329 11.69 -3.04 8.35
C LEU A 329 12.60 -4.20 8.72
N MET A 330 12.85 -5.14 7.80
CA MET A 330 13.70 -6.31 8.04
C MET A 330 15.15 -5.92 8.37
N SER A 331 15.72 -4.94 7.64
CA SER A 331 17.10 -4.47 7.90
C SER A 331 17.22 -3.73 9.24
N PHE A 332 16.16 -3.05 9.69
CA PHE A 332 16.10 -2.46 11.03
C PHE A 332 16.03 -3.55 12.12
N GLU A 333 15.12 -4.52 11.98
CA GLU A 333 14.96 -5.65 12.92
C GLU A 333 16.27 -6.45 13.06
N LEU A 334 16.94 -6.71 11.93
CA LEU A 334 18.26 -7.35 11.86
C LEU A 334 19.32 -6.59 12.69
N LEU A 335 19.46 -5.28 12.45
CA LEU A 335 20.44 -4.48 13.18
C LEU A 335 20.09 -4.34 14.66
N LEU A 336 18.80 -4.22 14.98
CA LEU A 336 18.33 -4.16 16.35
C LEU A 336 18.67 -5.45 17.11
N PHE A 337 18.41 -6.60 16.50
CA PHE A 337 18.78 -7.91 17.04
C PHE A 337 20.27 -8.00 17.33
N CYS A 338 21.10 -7.65 16.34
CA CYS A 338 22.55 -7.69 16.47
C CYS A 338 23.07 -6.78 17.58
N VAL A 339 22.54 -5.55 17.68
CA VAL A 339 22.98 -4.58 18.68
C VAL A 339 22.59 -5.02 20.08
N VAL A 340 21.34 -5.44 20.29
CA VAL A 340 20.84 -5.87 21.62
C VAL A 340 21.58 -7.13 22.07
N ASP A 341 21.81 -8.07 21.17
CA ASP A 341 22.59 -9.28 21.47
C ASP A 341 24.05 -8.94 21.84
N MET A 342 24.69 -8.00 21.16
CA MET A 342 26.05 -7.57 21.51
C MET A 342 26.15 -6.89 22.87
N PHE A 343 25.08 -6.23 23.33
CA PHE A 343 25.04 -5.57 24.63
C PHE A 343 24.81 -6.56 25.79
N TRP A 344 23.85 -7.47 25.63
CA TRP A 344 23.41 -8.38 26.69
C TRP A 344 24.03 -9.78 26.59
N LEU A 345 24.72 -10.08 25.49
CA LEU A 345 25.31 -11.40 25.18
C LEU A 345 24.30 -12.55 25.27
N ASN A 346 23.02 -12.25 25.08
CA ASN A 346 21.92 -13.19 25.20
C ASN A 346 20.97 -13.07 24.00
N ARG A 347 20.99 -14.10 23.12
CA ARG A 347 20.19 -14.14 21.88
C ARG A 347 18.70 -14.28 22.16
N ILE A 348 18.33 -14.96 23.26
CA ILE A 348 16.94 -15.15 23.68
C ILE A 348 16.35 -13.80 24.08
N PHE A 349 17.05 -13.06 24.95
CA PHE A 349 16.62 -11.72 25.35
C PHE A 349 16.54 -10.78 24.14
N ALA A 350 17.56 -10.79 23.27
CA ALA A 350 17.55 -9.99 22.05
C ALA A 350 16.35 -10.31 21.14
N SER A 351 15.99 -11.58 21.00
CA SER A 351 14.83 -12.01 20.21
C SER A 351 13.52 -11.47 20.78
N VAL A 352 13.29 -11.65 22.09
CA VAL A 352 12.07 -11.15 22.74
C VAL A 352 11.98 -9.63 22.62
N PHE A 353 13.10 -8.93 22.84
CA PHE A 353 13.14 -7.47 22.73
C PHE A 353 12.80 -6.98 21.31
N VAL A 354 13.41 -7.58 20.28
CA VAL A 354 13.15 -7.23 18.87
C VAL A 354 11.69 -7.51 18.50
N TYR A 355 11.13 -8.63 18.95
CA TYR A 355 9.73 -8.97 18.71
C TYR A 355 8.80 -7.88 19.27
N LEU A 356 9.01 -7.45 20.51
CA LEU A 356 8.20 -6.41 21.15
C LEU A 356 8.30 -5.07 20.42
N ILE A 357 9.52 -4.63 20.07
CA ILE A 357 9.73 -3.38 19.34
C ILE A 357 9.11 -3.43 17.94
N SER A 358 9.27 -4.53 17.22
CA SER A 358 8.66 -4.71 15.89
C SER A 358 7.13 -4.65 15.96
N LYS A 359 6.51 -5.33 16.93
CA LYS A 359 5.06 -5.29 17.14
C LYS A 359 4.57 -3.90 17.54
N LEU A 360 5.31 -3.19 18.37
CA LEU A 360 4.98 -1.81 18.74
C LEU A 360 5.01 -0.88 17.53
N ILE A 361 6.05 -0.95 16.70
CA ILE A 361 6.16 -0.17 15.46
C ILE A 361 4.96 -0.46 14.55
N LEU A 362 4.63 -1.74 14.32
CA LEU A 362 3.50 -2.12 13.48
C LEU A 362 2.15 -1.64 14.04
N LEU A 363 1.96 -1.68 15.37
CA LEU A 363 0.73 -1.18 16.02
C LEU A 363 0.57 0.33 15.84
N ILE A 364 1.63 1.10 16.08
CA ILE A 364 1.63 2.56 15.90
C ILE A 364 1.32 2.88 14.45
N THR A 365 2.03 2.23 13.53
CA THR A 365 1.85 2.38 12.09
C THR A 365 0.41 2.08 11.67
N LYS A 366 -0.19 0.98 12.16
CA LYS A 366 -1.60 0.63 11.92
C LYS A 366 -2.55 1.79 12.24
N ILE A 367 -2.43 2.34 13.44
CA ILE A 367 -3.33 3.40 13.93
C ILE A 367 -3.23 4.63 13.03
N TYR A 368 -2.01 5.06 12.69
CA TYR A 368 -1.82 6.23 11.83
C TYR A 368 -2.31 6.00 10.40
N PHE A 369 -2.06 4.83 9.82
CA PHE A 369 -2.53 4.49 8.49
C PHE A 369 -4.06 4.47 8.39
N THR A 370 -4.75 3.78 9.32
CA THR A 370 -6.22 3.72 9.30
C THR A 370 -6.84 5.10 9.43
N ASN A 371 -6.29 5.93 10.33
CA ASN A 371 -6.76 7.31 10.50
C ASN A 371 -6.54 8.17 9.25
N GLN A 372 -5.39 8.05 8.62
CA GLN A 372 -5.11 8.79 7.38
C GLN A 372 -5.99 8.29 6.23
N LEU A 373 -6.16 6.97 6.09
CA LEU A 373 -7.01 6.37 5.06
C LEU A 373 -8.43 6.92 5.12
N ALA A 374 -9.03 6.96 6.32
CA ALA A 374 -10.36 7.52 6.53
C ALA A 374 -10.42 8.99 6.10
N LYS A 375 -9.40 9.78 6.46
CA LYS A 375 -9.30 11.20 6.10
C LYS A 375 -9.13 11.42 4.59
N SER A 376 -8.24 10.69 3.94
CA SER A 376 -7.96 10.78 2.50
C SER A 376 -9.16 10.34 1.67
N CYS A 377 -9.83 9.26 2.08
CA CYS A 377 -11.01 8.77 1.38
C CYS A 377 -12.28 9.58 1.65
N LEU A 378 -12.25 10.54 2.59
CA LEU A 378 -13.42 11.27 3.10
C LEU A 378 -14.52 10.33 3.63
N ILE A 379 -14.08 9.28 4.32
CA ILE A 379 -14.93 8.23 4.90
C ILE A 379 -15.07 8.47 6.41
N ASP A 380 -16.22 8.08 6.98
CA ASP A 380 -16.44 8.13 8.43
C ASP A 380 -15.56 7.08 9.14
N SER A 381 -14.75 7.51 10.10
CA SER A 381 -13.76 6.67 10.80
C SER A 381 -14.37 5.61 11.73
N ARG A 382 -15.70 5.60 11.89
CA ARG A 382 -16.41 4.58 12.69
C ARG A 382 -16.61 3.26 11.94
N PHE A 383 -16.47 3.28 10.63
CA PHE A 383 -16.38 2.12 9.76
C PHE A 383 -14.91 1.86 9.44
#